data_AF-A0A832LX38-F1
#
_entry.id   AF-A0A832LX38-F1
#
_cell.length_a   1.000
_cell.length_b   1.000
_cell.length_c   1.000
_cell.angle_alpha   90.00
_cell.angle_beta   90.00
_cell.angle_gamma   90.00
#
_symmetry.space_group_name_H-M   'P 1'
#
loop_
_entity.id
_entity.type
_entity.pdbx_description
1 polymer ?
#
loop_
_entity_poly.entity_id
_entity_poly.type
_entity_poly.pdbx_seq_one_letter_code
_entity_poly.pdbx_strand_id
1 'polypeptide(L)'
;MSLKAFEQNLPLARISEYQGAKKVIFGVGAVEDRVGTEVKRFGKKVGLITDKGVRKAGLADKVADLLKKEGLIVDIYDEIAAEPTSDSLKKAVNFGRGGNYDVIVGVGGGAVMDTAKMVAVGLTNPGDIMTYVNPSQDMIQVPPKPKILIPTTSGTGSEVSPYSVIIEGMYKTWAASPSLYAEVAIVDPLMVMTCPPKQTAGSAMDALSHNIEALISTYSNPISDSQALEATRLIFTYARRAYHDGKDLEARWGMACAAMLGGIVIGYPWIGGPAILGHCIAEAAGPRWNIPHGAACGLVLPYILEFNLPACVEKIARIAHVAGLDVYGLSPREAANAVICEIVNLLRDMELPISLKEWGVPKKELPEFAEYIVNERQYIYGLPTFNPRKLTKENTLALMERMYEGIIG
;
A
#
# COMPACT_ATOMS: atom_id res chain seq x y z
N MET A 1 37.86 6.58 6.16
CA MET A 1 37.34 5.67 7.20
C MET A 1 35.97 5.20 6.76
N SER A 2 35.68 3.89 6.74
CA SER A 2 34.35 3.39 6.36
C SER A 2 33.37 3.62 7.50
N LEU A 3 32.19 4.19 7.21
CA LEU A 3 31.13 4.38 8.20
C LEU A 3 30.18 3.18 8.33
N LYS A 4 30.43 2.09 7.59
CA LYS A 4 29.53 0.94 7.48
C LYS A 4 29.14 0.33 8.84
N ALA A 5 30.06 0.29 9.80
CA ALA A 5 29.81 -0.23 11.15
C ALA A 5 28.85 0.66 11.98
N PHE A 6 28.61 1.90 11.55
CA PHE A 6 27.75 2.86 12.24
C PHE A 6 26.38 3.01 11.59
N GLU A 7 26.09 2.32 10.48
CA GLU A 7 24.83 2.41 9.75
C GLU A 7 23.60 2.17 10.63
N GLN A 8 23.70 1.32 11.66
CA GLN A 8 22.58 1.09 12.57
C GLN A 8 22.28 2.29 13.48
N ASN A 9 23.31 3.02 13.94
CA ASN A 9 23.18 4.04 14.99
C ASN A 9 23.33 5.48 14.47
N LEU A 10 23.89 5.67 13.27
CA LEU A 10 24.14 6.96 12.66
C LEU A 10 23.47 7.01 11.28
N PRO A 11 22.32 7.69 11.12
CA PRO A 11 21.64 7.81 9.83
C PRO A 11 22.54 8.36 8.72
N LEU A 12 23.43 9.30 9.05
CA LEU A 12 24.41 9.89 8.10
C LEU A 12 25.45 8.88 7.57
N ALA A 13 25.59 7.72 8.21
CA ALA A 13 26.46 6.65 7.74
C ALA A 13 25.79 5.78 6.66
N ARG A 14 24.47 5.87 6.48
CA ARG A 14 23.71 5.03 5.56
C ARG A 14 23.81 5.54 4.13
N ILE A 15 23.97 4.62 3.19
CA ILE A 15 23.75 4.89 1.77
C ILE A 15 22.29 4.57 1.48
N SER A 16 21.53 5.59 1.06
CA SER A 16 20.15 5.41 0.61
C SER A 16 20.12 5.33 -0.91
N GLU A 17 19.54 4.26 -1.43
CA GLU A 17 19.22 4.10 -2.85
C GLU A 17 17.74 4.41 -3.06
N TYR A 18 17.37 4.97 -4.20
CA TYR A 18 15.97 5.28 -4.50
C TYR A 18 15.66 4.74 -5.89
N GLN A 19 14.70 3.83 -5.94
CA GLN A 19 14.19 3.24 -7.17
C GLN A 19 12.69 3.49 -7.22
N GLY A 20 12.11 3.38 -8.41
CA GLY A 20 10.70 3.69 -8.62
C GLY A 20 10.24 3.22 -9.99
N ALA A 21 8.96 3.45 -10.28
CA ALA A 21 8.46 3.32 -11.65
C ALA A 21 9.32 4.17 -12.59
N LYS A 22 9.68 3.60 -13.77
CA LYS A 22 10.58 4.28 -14.72
C LYS A 22 9.99 5.59 -15.24
N LYS A 23 8.67 5.69 -15.24
CA LYS A 23 7.91 6.88 -15.62
C LYS A 23 6.59 6.92 -14.88
N VAL A 24 6.23 8.09 -14.38
CA VAL A 24 4.92 8.38 -13.81
C VAL A 24 4.24 9.43 -14.68
N ILE A 25 3.01 9.16 -15.09
CA ILE A 25 2.13 10.10 -15.78
C ILE A 25 0.97 10.34 -14.84
N PHE A 26 0.85 11.56 -14.34
CA PHE A 26 -0.13 11.92 -13.33
C PHE A 26 -0.95 13.12 -13.83
N GLY A 27 -2.29 13.00 -13.77
CA GLY A 27 -3.18 14.10 -14.13
C GLY A 27 -4.55 13.64 -14.62
N VAL A 28 -5.51 14.55 -14.59
CA VAL A 28 -6.88 14.31 -15.09
C VAL A 28 -6.84 14.07 -16.59
N GLY A 29 -7.39 12.94 -17.04
CA GLY A 29 -7.39 12.55 -18.47
C GLY A 29 -6.08 11.94 -18.96
N ALA A 30 -5.13 11.68 -18.07
CA ALA A 30 -3.85 11.06 -18.41
C ALA A 30 -4.01 9.70 -19.12
N VAL A 31 -5.01 8.90 -18.76
CA VAL A 31 -5.27 7.62 -19.43
C VAL A 31 -5.66 7.84 -20.88
N GLU A 32 -6.59 8.76 -21.13
CA GLU A 32 -7.09 9.04 -22.48
C GLU A 32 -6.00 9.59 -23.40
N ASP A 33 -5.17 10.50 -22.88
CA ASP A 33 -4.08 11.14 -23.64
C ASP A 33 -2.90 10.19 -23.90
N ARG A 34 -2.55 9.32 -22.93
CA ARG A 34 -1.24 8.64 -22.91
C ARG A 34 -1.26 7.13 -23.01
N VAL A 35 -2.33 6.43 -22.62
CA VAL A 35 -2.26 4.96 -22.47
C VAL A 35 -1.88 4.25 -23.78
N GLY A 36 -2.46 4.69 -24.89
CA GLY A 36 -2.21 4.11 -26.21
C GLY A 36 -0.78 4.32 -26.70
N THR A 37 -0.28 5.55 -26.60
CA THR A 37 1.08 5.90 -27.05
C THR A 37 2.15 5.25 -26.19
N GLU A 38 1.92 5.10 -24.88
CA GLU A 38 2.87 4.43 -23.99
C GLU A 38 2.92 2.92 -24.21
N VAL A 39 1.77 2.24 -24.38
CA VAL A 39 1.72 0.79 -24.63
C VAL A 39 2.37 0.41 -25.95
N LYS A 40 2.15 1.20 -27.01
CA LYS A 40 2.76 0.99 -28.34
C LYS A 40 4.29 0.89 -28.33
N ARG A 41 4.95 1.54 -27.37
CA ARG A 41 6.42 1.50 -27.23
C ARG A 41 6.95 0.10 -26.86
N PHE A 42 6.09 -0.75 -26.31
CA PHE A 42 6.48 -2.07 -25.80
C PHE A 42 5.99 -3.23 -26.67
N GLY A 43 5.04 -3.01 -27.58
CA GLY A 43 4.61 -4.03 -28.55
C GLY A 43 3.19 -3.82 -29.05
N LYS A 44 2.60 -4.89 -29.59
CA LYS A 44 1.27 -4.89 -30.22
C LYS A 44 0.23 -5.70 -29.44
N LYS A 45 0.64 -6.79 -28.79
CA LYS A 45 -0.29 -7.69 -28.10
C LYS A 45 -0.27 -7.44 -26.59
N VAL A 46 -1.43 -7.08 -26.05
CA VAL A 46 -1.61 -6.61 -24.68
C VAL A 46 -2.43 -7.62 -23.88
N GLY A 47 -1.90 -8.02 -22.73
CA GLY A 47 -2.68 -8.70 -21.69
C GLY A 47 -3.19 -7.66 -20.70
N LEU A 48 -4.49 -7.36 -20.72
CA LEU A 48 -5.12 -6.43 -19.78
C LEU A 48 -5.64 -7.21 -18.58
N ILE A 49 -5.13 -6.88 -17.40
CA ILE A 49 -5.41 -7.54 -16.13
C ILE A 49 -6.31 -6.60 -15.30
N THR A 50 -7.47 -7.08 -14.88
CA THR A 50 -8.47 -6.30 -14.12
C THR A 50 -9.30 -7.20 -13.20
N ASP A 51 -10.27 -6.62 -12.49
CA ASP A 51 -11.29 -7.35 -11.73
C ASP A 51 -12.70 -7.08 -12.28
N LYS A 52 -13.64 -7.95 -11.92
CA LYS A 52 -15.04 -7.85 -12.37
C LYS A 52 -15.73 -6.55 -11.96
N GLY A 53 -15.37 -5.98 -10.81
CA GLY A 53 -15.93 -4.71 -10.32
C GLY A 53 -15.49 -3.53 -11.18
N VAL A 54 -14.18 -3.45 -11.46
CA VAL A 54 -13.58 -2.42 -12.32
C VAL A 54 -14.07 -2.54 -13.76
N ARG A 55 -14.20 -3.76 -14.27
CA ARG A 55 -14.80 -3.99 -15.60
C ARG A 55 -16.28 -3.61 -15.63
N LYS A 56 -17.06 -3.99 -14.62
CA LYS A 56 -18.48 -3.58 -14.51
C LYS A 56 -18.64 -2.06 -14.43
N ALA A 57 -17.67 -1.34 -13.87
CA ALA A 57 -17.64 0.12 -13.87
C ALA A 57 -17.27 0.74 -15.23
N GLY A 58 -16.94 -0.08 -16.25
CA GLY A 58 -16.56 0.36 -17.60
C GLY A 58 -15.13 0.88 -17.72
N LEU A 59 -14.35 0.86 -16.64
CA LEU A 59 -13.00 1.43 -16.62
C LEU A 59 -12.00 0.60 -17.43
N ALA A 60 -12.03 -0.74 -17.27
CA ALA A 60 -11.16 -1.64 -18.02
C ALA A 60 -11.49 -1.64 -19.52
N ASP A 61 -12.79 -1.64 -19.86
CA ASP A 61 -13.24 -1.60 -21.25
C ASP A 61 -12.88 -0.25 -21.91
N LYS A 62 -13.00 0.88 -21.19
CA LYS A 62 -12.50 2.20 -21.66
C LYS A 62 -11.03 2.13 -22.05
N VAL A 63 -10.18 1.55 -21.19
CA VAL A 63 -8.74 1.39 -21.48
C VAL A 63 -8.53 0.48 -22.70
N ALA A 64 -9.21 -0.66 -22.75
CA ALA A 64 -9.12 -1.59 -23.87
C ALA A 64 -9.50 -0.93 -25.20
N ASP A 65 -10.54 -0.10 -25.22
CA ASP A 65 -11.00 0.59 -26.42
C ASP A 65 -10.01 1.67 -26.88
N LEU A 66 -9.40 2.41 -25.96
CA LEU A 66 -8.33 3.36 -26.27
C LEU A 66 -7.13 2.64 -26.91
N LEU A 67 -6.74 1.48 -26.37
CA LEU A 67 -5.67 0.66 -26.92
C LEU A 67 -6.01 0.12 -28.33
N LYS A 68 -7.24 -0.37 -28.53
CA LYS A 68 -7.71 -0.86 -29.83
C LYS A 68 -7.78 0.25 -30.89
N LYS A 69 -8.18 1.47 -30.52
CA LYS A 69 -8.15 2.64 -31.43
C LYS A 69 -6.75 2.93 -31.96
N GLU A 70 -5.74 2.63 -31.15
CA GLU A 70 -4.34 2.72 -31.56
C GLU A 70 -3.87 1.51 -32.40
N GLY A 71 -4.73 0.54 -32.68
CA GLY A 71 -4.40 -0.65 -33.47
C GLY A 71 -3.70 -1.76 -32.68
N LEU A 72 -3.82 -1.76 -31.34
CA LEU A 72 -3.30 -2.81 -30.48
C LEU A 72 -4.30 -3.96 -30.33
N ILE A 73 -3.78 -5.18 -30.14
CA ILE A 73 -4.57 -6.39 -29.87
C ILE A 73 -4.66 -6.53 -28.36
N VAL A 74 -5.87 -6.58 -27.80
CA VAL A 74 -6.09 -6.57 -26.35
C VAL A 74 -6.95 -7.76 -25.94
N ASP A 75 -6.39 -8.62 -25.10
CA ASP A 75 -7.11 -9.69 -24.42
C ASP A 75 -7.26 -9.31 -22.94
N ILE A 76 -8.48 -9.43 -22.40
CA ILE A 76 -8.80 -9.04 -21.00
C ILE A 76 -8.91 -10.28 -20.13
N TYR A 77 -8.28 -10.24 -18.95
CA TYR A 77 -8.48 -11.18 -17.85
C TYR A 77 -9.06 -10.46 -16.64
N ASP A 78 -10.25 -10.87 -16.20
CA ASP A 78 -10.99 -10.24 -15.10
C ASP A 78 -11.36 -11.21 -13.95
N GLU A 79 -10.80 -12.42 -13.95
CA GLU A 79 -11.07 -13.45 -12.94
C GLU A 79 -10.16 -13.34 -11.70
N ILE A 80 -9.91 -12.11 -11.26
CA ILE A 80 -9.08 -11.81 -10.07
C ILE A 80 -9.95 -11.80 -8.82
N ALA A 81 -9.46 -12.45 -7.77
CA ALA A 81 -10.08 -12.38 -6.44
C ALA A 81 -9.84 -11.00 -5.80
N ALA A 82 -10.73 -10.57 -4.90
CA ALA A 82 -10.60 -9.27 -4.22
C ALA A 82 -9.27 -9.10 -3.50
N GLU A 83 -8.73 -10.19 -2.93
CA GLU A 83 -7.33 -10.30 -2.54
C GLU A 83 -6.68 -11.46 -3.32
N PRO A 84 -5.45 -11.30 -3.87
CA PRO A 84 -4.85 -12.31 -4.73
C PRO A 84 -4.46 -13.54 -3.93
N THR A 85 -5.15 -14.66 -4.10
CA THR A 85 -4.73 -15.96 -3.55
C THR A 85 -3.69 -16.63 -4.46
N SER A 86 -2.90 -17.57 -3.94
CA SER A 86 -1.95 -18.33 -4.77
C SER A 86 -2.64 -19.01 -5.96
N ASP A 87 -3.85 -19.53 -5.78
CA ASP A 87 -4.65 -20.13 -6.84
C ASP A 87 -5.13 -19.10 -7.88
N SER A 88 -5.61 -17.93 -7.43
CA SER A 88 -6.01 -16.84 -8.32
C SER A 88 -4.81 -16.35 -9.14
N LEU A 89 -3.65 -16.22 -8.51
CA LEU A 89 -2.42 -15.83 -9.17
C LEU A 89 -1.98 -16.86 -10.22
N LYS A 90 -1.99 -18.15 -9.88
CA LYS A 90 -1.64 -19.24 -10.82
C LYS A 90 -2.52 -19.22 -12.06
N LYS A 91 -3.83 -18.99 -11.91
CA LYS A 91 -4.76 -18.86 -13.04
C LYS A 91 -4.43 -17.66 -13.93
N ALA A 92 -4.19 -16.49 -13.34
CA ALA A 92 -3.83 -15.27 -14.07
C ALA A 92 -2.51 -15.45 -14.84
N VAL A 93 -1.49 -16.07 -14.23
CA VAL A 93 -0.21 -16.36 -14.89
C VAL A 93 -0.37 -17.35 -16.03
N ASN A 94 -1.21 -18.37 -15.87
CA ASN A 94 -1.50 -19.32 -16.95
C ASN A 94 -2.20 -18.65 -18.14
N PHE A 95 -3.12 -17.73 -17.89
CA PHE A 95 -3.68 -16.87 -18.94
C PHE A 95 -2.57 -16.09 -19.66
N GLY A 96 -1.66 -15.47 -18.90
CA GLY A 96 -0.51 -14.74 -19.42
C GLY A 96 0.39 -15.59 -20.34
N ARG A 97 0.73 -16.80 -19.89
CA ARG A 97 1.57 -17.75 -20.62
C ARG A 97 0.91 -18.26 -21.92
N GLY A 98 -0.40 -18.42 -21.94
CA GLY A 98 -1.13 -18.81 -23.15
C GLY A 98 -1.26 -17.69 -24.20
N GLY A 99 -1.08 -16.43 -23.79
CA GLY A 99 -1.38 -15.26 -24.61
C GLY A 99 -0.23 -14.72 -25.45
N ASN A 100 1.05 -15.05 -25.16
CA ASN A 100 2.22 -14.46 -25.83
C ASN A 100 2.18 -12.92 -25.88
N TYR A 101 1.86 -12.27 -24.75
CA TYR A 101 1.75 -10.81 -24.67
C TYR A 101 3.12 -10.12 -24.70
N ASP A 102 3.18 -8.96 -25.35
CA ASP A 102 4.35 -8.09 -25.37
C ASP A 102 4.45 -7.24 -24.11
N VAL A 103 3.28 -6.85 -23.57
CA VAL A 103 3.13 -5.93 -22.46
C VAL A 103 1.88 -6.27 -21.65
N ILE A 104 1.99 -6.12 -20.33
CA ILE A 104 0.88 -6.30 -19.40
C ILE A 104 0.37 -4.93 -18.96
N VAL A 105 -0.95 -4.74 -19.02
CA VAL A 105 -1.62 -3.52 -18.55
C VAL A 105 -2.51 -3.88 -17.37
N GLY A 106 -2.19 -3.41 -16.17
CA GLY A 106 -3.01 -3.59 -14.97
C GLY A 106 -3.95 -2.40 -14.78
N VAL A 107 -5.27 -2.64 -14.71
CA VAL A 107 -6.28 -1.59 -14.46
C VAL A 107 -7.14 -2.02 -13.27
N GLY A 108 -6.86 -1.46 -12.10
CA GLY A 108 -7.60 -1.83 -10.89
C GLY A 108 -6.99 -1.32 -9.59
N GLY A 109 -7.44 -1.89 -8.47
CA GLY A 109 -6.82 -1.67 -7.16
C GLY A 109 -5.50 -2.46 -6.99
N GLY A 110 -4.96 -2.46 -5.76
CA GLY A 110 -3.70 -3.15 -5.44
C GLY A 110 -3.67 -4.62 -5.86
N ALA A 111 -4.73 -5.38 -5.57
CA ALA A 111 -4.83 -6.80 -5.94
C ALA A 111 -4.65 -7.07 -7.44
N VAL A 112 -5.24 -6.21 -8.29
CA VAL A 112 -5.10 -6.29 -9.74
C VAL A 112 -3.68 -5.97 -10.16
N MET A 113 -3.09 -4.90 -9.63
CA MET A 113 -1.75 -4.46 -10.00
C MET A 113 -0.67 -5.46 -9.55
N ASP A 114 -0.81 -6.02 -8.35
CA ASP A 114 0.04 -7.09 -7.82
C ASP A 114 -0.04 -8.34 -8.72
N THR A 115 -1.26 -8.74 -9.08
CA THR A 115 -1.46 -9.84 -10.04
C THR A 115 -0.83 -9.53 -11.40
N ALA A 116 -1.02 -8.31 -11.93
CA ALA A 116 -0.46 -7.89 -13.21
C ALA A 116 1.08 -7.93 -13.23
N LYS A 117 1.71 -7.49 -12.12
CA LYS A 117 3.16 -7.60 -11.93
C LYS A 117 3.63 -9.04 -12.00
N MET A 118 2.96 -9.94 -11.29
CA MET A 118 3.35 -11.36 -11.26
C MET A 118 2.99 -12.11 -12.54
N VAL A 119 1.95 -11.71 -13.26
CA VAL A 119 1.72 -12.18 -14.64
C VAL A 119 2.94 -11.84 -15.49
N ALA A 120 3.39 -10.58 -15.50
CA ALA A 120 4.56 -10.16 -16.27
C ALA A 120 5.85 -10.92 -15.87
N VAL A 121 6.02 -11.25 -14.60
CA VAL A 121 7.11 -12.13 -14.11
C VAL A 121 6.98 -13.53 -14.72
N GLY A 122 5.79 -14.14 -14.62
CA GLY A 122 5.54 -15.51 -15.08
C GLY A 122 5.63 -15.71 -16.59
N LEU A 123 5.62 -14.63 -17.38
CA LEU A 123 5.87 -14.65 -18.83
C LEU A 123 7.35 -14.81 -19.18
N THR A 124 8.29 -14.42 -18.31
CA THR A 124 9.74 -14.53 -18.56
C THR A 124 10.45 -15.49 -17.62
N ASN A 125 9.85 -15.77 -16.47
CA ASN A 125 10.40 -16.66 -15.45
C ASN A 125 9.56 -17.96 -15.40
N PRO A 126 10.13 -19.12 -15.83
CA PRO A 126 9.40 -20.37 -15.97
C PRO A 126 9.19 -21.09 -14.62
N GLY A 127 8.20 -22.00 -14.54
CA GLY A 127 7.95 -22.81 -13.34
C GLY A 127 6.73 -22.34 -12.52
N ASP A 128 6.66 -22.73 -11.25
CA ASP A 128 5.61 -22.27 -10.35
C ASP A 128 5.84 -20.79 -10.02
N ILE A 129 4.80 -19.97 -10.20
CA ILE A 129 4.87 -18.54 -9.88
C ILE A 129 5.16 -18.30 -8.40
N MET A 130 4.71 -19.19 -7.52
CA MET A 130 4.93 -19.06 -6.07
C MET A 130 6.41 -19.17 -5.68
N THR A 131 7.27 -19.75 -6.52
CA THR A 131 8.73 -19.73 -6.31
C THR A 131 9.30 -18.31 -6.30
N TYR A 132 8.61 -17.36 -6.93
CA TYR A 132 9.01 -15.95 -6.99
C TYR A 132 8.39 -15.09 -5.87
N VAL A 133 7.52 -15.68 -5.05
CA VAL A 133 6.88 -15.01 -3.91
C VAL A 133 7.68 -15.32 -2.66
N ASN A 134 8.66 -14.47 -2.36
CA ASN A 134 9.52 -14.62 -1.19
C ASN A 134 9.77 -13.24 -0.54
N PRO A 135 9.36 -13.04 0.73
CA PRO A 135 9.52 -11.75 1.40
C PRO A 135 10.96 -11.47 1.84
N SER A 136 11.80 -12.51 1.96
CA SER A 136 13.16 -12.42 2.48
C SER A 136 14.23 -12.28 1.39
N GLN A 137 13.90 -12.64 0.14
CA GLN A 137 14.87 -12.66 -0.95
C GLN A 137 14.19 -12.37 -2.29
N ASP A 138 14.86 -11.57 -3.13
CA ASP A 138 14.48 -11.44 -4.54
C ASP A 138 14.80 -12.74 -5.29
N MET A 139 13.75 -13.44 -5.71
CA MET A 139 13.84 -14.71 -6.44
C MET A 139 13.67 -14.52 -7.95
N ILE A 140 13.40 -13.29 -8.44
CA ILE A 140 13.16 -13.01 -9.86
C ILE A 140 14.51 -12.96 -10.58
N GLN A 141 14.71 -13.85 -11.55
CA GLN A 141 16.01 -14.03 -12.21
C GLN A 141 16.10 -13.32 -13.56
N VAL A 142 14.97 -13.28 -14.29
CA VAL A 142 14.88 -12.67 -15.61
C VAL A 142 13.99 -11.43 -15.52
N PRO A 143 14.40 -10.29 -16.09
CA PRO A 143 13.53 -9.11 -16.16
C PRO A 143 12.12 -9.46 -16.68
N PRO A 144 11.05 -9.07 -15.97
CA PRO A 144 9.67 -9.28 -16.39
C PRO A 144 9.35 -8.62 -17.72
N LYS A 145 8.24 -9.03 -18.35
CA LYS A 145 7.67 -8.25 -19.47
C LYS A 145 7.34 -6.82 -19.01
N PRO A 146 7.35 -5.83 -19.93
CA PRO A 146 6.90 -4.48 -19.64
C PRO A 146 5.50 -4.43 -19.01
N LYS A 147 5.33 -3.53 -18.03
CA LYS A 147 4.13 -3.36 -17.22
C LYS A 147 3.68 -1.90 -17.26
N ILE A 148 2.41 -1.66 -17.56
CA ILE A 148 1.77 -0.35 -17.37
C ILE A 148 0.65 -0.51 -16.34
N LEU A 149 0.70 0.27 -15.27
CA LEU A 149 -0.21 0.13 -14.14
C LEU A 149 -1.08 1.39 -13.98
N ILE A 150 -2.38 1.19 -13.82
CA ILE A 150 -3.41 2.24 -13.79
C ILE A 150 -4.28 1.99 -12.54
N PRO A 151 -4.07 2.74 -11.44
CA PRO A 151 -4.82 2.55 -10.22
C PRO A 151 -6.28 3.03 -10.36
N THR A 152 -7.21 2.26 -9.78
CA THR A 152 -8.63 2.65 -9.65
C THR A 152 -9.08 2.84 -8.19
N THR A 153 -8.11 2.78 -7.27
CA THR A 153 -8.28 3.12 -5.84
C THR A 153 -7.14 4.02 -5.39
N SER A 154 -7.39 4.91 -4.45
CA SER A 154 -6.39 5.81 -3.88
C SER A 154 -5.94 5.30 -2.51
N GLY A 155 -5.09 4.26 -2.49
CA GLY A 155 -4.56 3.67 -1.25
C GLY A 155 -3.19 3.04 -1.41
N THR A 156 -3.14 1.91 -2.13
CA THR A 156 -1.96 1.02 -2.09
C THR A 156 -0.69 1.61 -2.72
N GLY A 157 -0.83 2.51 -3.69
CA GLY A 157 0.31 3.01 -4.47
C GLY A 157 1.08 1.90 -5.21
N SER A 158 0.43 0.75 -5.47
CA SER A 158 1.10 -0.42 -6.07
C SER A 158 1.62 -0.13 -7.48
N GLU A 159 1.03 0.83 -8.20
CA GLU A 159 1.52 1.26 -9.51
C GLU A 159 2.97 1.78 -9.50
N VAL A 160 3.43 2.28 -8.34
CA VAL A 160 4.78 2.83 -8.14
C VAL A 160 5.60 2.07 -7.11
N SER A 161 5.15 0.90 -6.62
CA SER A 161 5.87 0.11 -5.61
C SER A 161 6.56 -1.15 -6.18
N PRO A 162 7.63 -1.65 -5.54
CA PRO A 162 8.36 -2.85 -5.95
C PRO A 162 7.82 -4.13 -5.32
N TYR A 163 6.59 -4.10 -4.79
CA TYR A 163 5.99 -5.23 -4.08
C TYR A 163 4.84 -5.83 -4.87
N SER A 164 4.59 -7.11 -4.63
CA SER A 164 3.34 -7.76 -5.02
C SER A 164 2.90 -8.63 -3.85
N VAL A 165 1.71 -8.40 -3.32
CA VAL A 165 1.20 -9.06 -2.11
C VAL A 165 0.20 -10.15 -2.47
N ILE A 166 0.34 -11.32 -1.85
CA ILE A 166 -0.39 -12.56 -2.16
C ILE A 166 -0.80 -13.27 -0.87
N ILE A 167 -1.95 -13.93 -0.90
CA ILE A 167 -2.44 -14.78 0.18
C ILE A 167 -2.13 -16.24 -0.15
N GLU A 168 -1.45 -16.91 0.79
CA GLU A 168 -1.19 -18.34 0.77
C GLU A 168 -1.74 -18.99 2.04
N GLY A 169 -2.84 -19.72 1.91
CA GLY A 169 -3.57 -20.26 3.06
C GLY A 169 -4.15 -19.14 3.94
N MET A 170 -3.73 -19.09 5.21
CA MET A 170 -4.13 -18.06 6.18
C MET A 170 -3.13 -16.90 6.27
N TYR A 171 -2.10 -16.88 5.42
CA TYR A 171 -0.99 -15.95 5.53
C TYR A 171 -0.91 -15.02 4.34
N LYS A 172 -0.65 -13.74 4.62
CA LYS A 172 -0.31 -12.74 3.61
C LYS A 172 1.21 -12.65 3.49
N THR A 173 1.72 -12.91 2.29
CA THR A 173 3.13 -12.94 1.89
C THR A 173 3.33 -12.04 0.67
N TRP A 174 4.56 -11.79 0.23
CA TRP A 174 4.82 -10.93 -0.91
C TRP A 174 6.09 -11.31 -1.68
N ALA A 175 6.14 -10.87 -2.93
CA ALA A 175 7.37 -10.73 -3.69
C ALA A 175 7.89 -9.29 -3.55
N ALA A 176 9.20 -9.13 -3.39
CA ALA A 176 9.87 -7.84 -3.38
C ALA A 176 11.02 -7.84 -4.39
N SER A 177 10.97 -6.96 -5.39
CA SER A 177 12.06 -6.82 -6.35
C SER A 177 11.99 -5.47 -7.07
N PRO A 178 13.14 -4.82 -7.33
CA PRO A 178 13.26 -3.74 -8.32
C PRO A 178 12.56 -4.03 -9.66
N SER A 179 12.53 -5.29 -10.06
CA SER A 179 11.91 -5.74 -11.32
C SER A 179 10.39 -5.62 -11.34
N LEU A 180 9.74 -5.46 -10.18
CA LEU A 180 8.29 -5.30 -10.04
C LEU A 180 7.82 -3.86 -10.26
N TYR A 181 8.72 -2.87 -10.29
CA TYR A 181 8.35 -1.50 -10.67
C TYR A 181 7.77 -1.44 -12.08
N ALA A 182 6.71 -0.65 -12.26
CA ALA A 182 6.14 -0.42 -13.58
C ALA A 182 7.12 0.28 -14.53
N GLU A 183 7.04 -0.07 -15.81
CA GLU A 183 7.65 0.73 -16.87
C GLU A 183 6.95 2.09 -16.98
N VAL A 184 5.63 2.13 -16.81
CA VAL A 184 4.84 3.35 -16.73
C VAL A 184 3.72 3.19 -15.70
N ALA A 185 3.65 4.07 -14.72
CA ALA A 185 2.46 4.25 -13.90
C ALA A 185 1.62 5.40 -14.49
N ILE A 186 0.34 5.18 -14.77
CA ILE A 186 -0.58 6.22 -15.25
C ILE A 186 -1.65 6.45 -14.18
N VAL A 187 -1.48 7.52 -13.41
CA VAL A 187 -2.36 7.88 -12.30
C VAL A 187 -3.31 8.98 -12.76
N ASP A 188 -4.53 8.57 -13.12
CA ASP A 188 -5.58 9.46 -13.61
C ASP A 188 -6.73 9.52 -12.58
N PRO A 189 -6.99 10.68 -11.96
CA PRO A 189 -8.09 10.84 -11.01
C PRO A 189 -9.47 10.46 -11.56
N LEU A 190 -9.69 10.47 -12.88
CA LEU A 190 -10.94 9.99 -13.47
C LEU A 190 -11.16 8.48 -13.27
N MET A 191 -10.09 7.70 -13.07
CA MET A 191 -10.16 6.25 -12.88
C MET A 191 -10.53 5.85 -11.46
N VAL A 192 -10.57 6.78 -10.50
CA VAL A 192 -10.95 6.53 -9.11
C VAL A 192 -12.34 7.08 -8.75
N MET A 193 -12.99 7.81 -9.65
CA MET A 193 -14.29 8.48 -9.41
C MET A 193 -15.41 7.51 -9.05
N THR A 194 -15.38 6.29 -9.62
CA THR A 194 -16.38 5.24 -9.39
C THR A 194 -16.08 4.40 -8.14
N CYS A 195 -15.00 4.70 -7.41
CA CYS A 195 -14.63 3.96 -6.20
C CYS A 195 -15.69 4.17 -5.10
N PRO A 196 -16.31 3.10 -4.57
CA PRO A 196 -17.36 3.22 -3.56
C PRO A 196 -16.86 3.90 -2.27
N PRO A 197 -17.73 4.54 -1.48
CA PRO A 197 -17.34 5.23 -0.24
C PRO A 197 -16.58 4.35 0.75
N LYS A 198 -17.05 3.12 1.02
CA LYS A 198 -16.33 2.19 1.93
C LYS A 198 -14.93 1.84 1.45
N GLN A 199 -14.74 1.63 0.14
CA GLN A 199 -13.42 1.36 -0.43
C GLN A 199 -12.54 2.62 -0.40
N THR A 200 -13.14 3.80 -0.59
CA THR A 200 -12.46 5.09 -0.49
C THR A 200 -11.95 5.34 0.92
N ALA A 201 -12.76 5.06 1.94
CA ALA A 201 -12.38 5.18 3.34
C ALA A 201 -11.20 4.24 3.67
N GLY A 202 -11.35 2.94 3.35
CA GLY A 202 -10.30 1.96 3.58
C GLY A 202 -9.00 2.32 2.85
N SER A 203 -9.08 2.73 1.58
CA SER A 203 -7.90 3.09 0.80
C SER A 203 -7.24 4.38 1.31
N ALA A 204 -8.02 5.36 1.78
CA ALA A 204 -7.47 6.57 2.39
C ALA A 204 -6.67 6.25 3.65
N MET A 205 -7.18 5.34 4.49
CA MET A 205 -6.48 4.91 5.70
C MET A 205 -5.24 4.07 5.41
N ASP A 206 -5.27 3.25 4.35
CA ASP A 206 -4.10 2.53 3.85
C ASP A 206 -2.97 3.49 3.44
N ALA A 207 -3.30 4.49 2.60
CA ALA A 207 -2.36 5.54 2.22
C ALA A 207 -1.86 6.33 3.44
N LEU A 208 -2.70 6.60 4.43
CA LEU A 208 -2.28 7.31 5.64
C LEU A 208 -1.28 6.48 6.44
N SER A 209 -1.57 5.20 6.63
CA SER A 209 -0.69 4.27 7.34
C SER A 209 0.65 4.14 6.63
N HIS A 210 0.69 3.96 5.30
CA HIS A 210 1.95 3.92 4.54
C HIS A 210 2.86 5.12 4.86
N ASN A 211 2.30 6.34 4.78
CA ASN A 211 3.07 7.56 4.95
C ASN A 211 3.49 7.80 6.40
N ILE A 212 2.60 7.60 7.36
CA ILE A 212 2.91 7.81 8.78
C ILE A 212 3.88 6.75 9.31
N GLU A 213 3.68 5.47 8.95
CA GLU A 213 4.58 4.39 9.35
C GLU A 213 5.99 4.57 8.79
N ALA A 214 6.09 4.97 7.52
CA ALA A 214 7.36 5.31 6.91
C ALA A 214 8.05 6.50 7.58
N LEU A 215 7.29 7.54 7.96
CA LEU A 215 7.83 8.69 8.69
C LEU A 215 8.42 8.26 10.03
N ILE A 216 7.69 7.46 10.81
CA ILE A 216 8.13 7.09 12.16
C ILE A 216 9.18 5.98 12.17
N SER A 217 9.38 5.24 11.07
CA SER A 217 10.44 4.24 10.92
C SER A 217 11.82 4.76 11.36
N THR A 218 12.62 3.87 11.95
CA THR A 218 14.03 4.15 12.31
C THR A 218 14.92 4.35 11.08
N TYR A 219 14.43 3.97 9.89
CA TYR A 219 15.11 4.10 8.60
C TYR A 219 14.56 5.23 7.70
N SER A 220 13.59 6.01 8.20
CA SER A 220 13.18 7.23 7.51
C SER A 220 14.37 8.20 7.33
N ASN A 221 14.26 9.06 6.34
CA ASN A 221 15.26 10.04 5.98
C ASN A 221 14.57 11.32 5.45
N PRO A 222 15.30 12.43 5.26
CA PRO A 222 14.67 13.69 4.82
C PRO A 222 13.90 13.61 3.50
N ILE A 223 14.30 12.74 2.57
CA ILE A 223 13.62 12.56 1.28
C ILE A 223 12.27 11.87 1.51
N SER A 224 12.27 10.75 2.22
CA SER A 224 11.03 10.03 2.57
C SER A 224 10.10 10.85 3.45
N ASP A 225 10.66 11.55 4.45
CA ASP A 225 9.90 12.40 5.37
C ASP A 225 9.17 13.51 4.61
N SER A 226 9.80 14.11 3.59
CA SER A 226 9.19 15.19 2.81
C SER A 226 7.95 14.72 2.04
N GLN A 227 8.02 13.53 1.43
CA GLN A 227 6.92 12.94 0.68
C GLN A 227 5.82 12.43 1.61
N ALA A 228 6.22 11.75 2.70
CA ALA A 228 5.29 11.24 3.71
C ALA A 228 4.47 12.36 4.35
N LEU A 229 5.11 13.48 4.69
CA LEU A 229 4.44 14.65 5.27
C LEU A 229 3.49 15.32 4.27
N GLU A 230 3.88 15.46 3.00
CA GLU A 230 3.00 16.04 1.98
C GLU A 230 1.81 15.13 1.68
N ALA A 231 2.03 13.82 1.54
CA ALA A 231 0.95 12.86 1.37
C ALA A 231 -0.01 12.87 2.56
N THR A 232 0.51 12.92 3.79
CA THR A 232 -0.29 13.02 5.01
C THR A 232 -1.12 14.30 5.03
N ARG A 233 -0.54 15.44 4.63
CA ARG A 233 -1.27 16.72 4.47
C ARG A 233 -2.44 16.59 3.50
N LEU A 234 -2.20 16.00 2.33
CA LEU A 234 -3.23 15.78 1.31
C LEU A 234 -4.34 14.88 1.84
N ILE A 235 -4.03 13.82 2.58
CA ILE A 235 -5.03 12.91 3.16
C ILE A 235 -5.92 13.63 4.17
N PHE A 236 -5.35 14.35 5.13
CA PHE A 236 -6.16 15.12 6.09
C PHE A 236 -7.00 16.21 5.42
N THR A 237 -6.53 16.77 4.29
CA THR A 237 -7.26 17.76 3.51
C THR A 237 -8.44 17.15 2.74
N TYR A 238 -8.26 15.97 2.13
CA TYR A 238 -9.15 15.48 1.08
C TYR A 238 -9.90 14.17 1.39
N ALA A 239 -9.46 13.35 2.35
CA ALA A 239 -10.06 12.03 2.59
C ALA A 239 -11.56 12.11 2.93
N ARG A 240 -11.94 13.00 3.86
CA ARG A 240 -13.34 13.26 4.23
C ARG A 240 -14.17 13.70 3.03
N ARG A 241 -13.64 14.63 2.23
CA ARG A 241 -14.31 15.15 1.03
C ARG A 241 -14.53 14.04 0.00
N ALA A 242 -13.50 13.26 -0.31
CA ALA A 242 -13.59 12.15 -1.27
C ALA A 242 -14.54 11.04 -0.80
N TYR A 243 -14.65 10.83 0.52
CA TYR A 243 -15.57 9.87 1.11
C TYR A 243 -17.03 10.35 1.03
N HIS A 244 -17.33 11.57 1.49
CA HIS A 244 -18.70 12.10 1.53
C HIS A 244 -19.22 12.53 0.15
N ASP A 245 -18.35 13.02 -0.73
CA ASP A 245 -18.66 13.31 -2.13
C ASP A 245 -17.65 12.63 -3.07
N GLY A 246 -18.01 11.41 -3.51
CA GLY A 246 -17.21 10.66 -4.46
C GLY A 246 -17.02 11.33 -5.83
N LYS A 247 -17.77 12.41 -6.11
CA LYS A 247 -17.67 13.21 -7.35
C LYS A 247 -16.78 14.45 -7.21
N ASP A 248 -16.25 14.74 -6.02
CA ASP A 248 -15.31 15.82 -5.81
C ASP A 248 -13.97 15.49 -6.50
N LEU A 249 -13.79 16.01 -7.72
CA LEU A 249 -12.62 15.73 -8.54
C LEU A 249 -11.32 16.23 -7.90
N GLU A 250 -11.36 17.36 -7.19
CA GLU A 250 -10.18 17.89 -6.50
C GLU A 250 -9.78 16.96 -5.35
N ALA A 251 -10.75 16.51 -4.55
CA ALA A 251 -10.47 15.56 -3.48
C ALA A 251 -9.93 14.22 -4.02
N ARG A 252 -10.50 13.72 -5.13
CA ARG A 252 -10.01 12.51 -5.81
C ARG A 252 -8.59 12.70 -6.36
N TRP A 253 -8.29 13.86 -6.91
CA TRP A 253 -6.94 14.22 -7.37
C TRP A 253 -5.95 14.23 -6.20
N GLY A 254 -6.31 14.87 -5.08
CA GLY A 254 -5.47 14.95 -3.89
C GLY A 254 -5.19 13.59 -3.28
N MET A 255 -6.22 12.75 -3.16
CA MET A 255 -6.08 11.37 -2.66
C MET A 255 -5.26 10.49 -3.61
N ALA A 256 -5.43 10.61 -4.93
CA ALA A 256 -4.61 9.87 -5.89
C ALA A 256 -3.12 10.25 -5.79
N CYS A 257 -2.82 11.54 -5.63
CA CYS A 257 -1.45 12.01 -5.38
C CYS A 257 -0.89 11.45 -4.06
N ALA A 258 -1.67 11.51 -2.98
CA ALA A 258 -1.24 11.02 -1.68
C ALA A 258 -0.97 9.50 -1.66
N ALA A 259 -1.82 8.72 -2.31
CA ALA A 259 -1.63 7.27 -2.44
C ALA A 259 -0.38 6.92 -3.26
N MET A 260 -0.16 7.61 -4.38
CA MET A 260 1.05 7.45 -5.20
C MET A 260 2.31 7.81 -4.40
N LEU A 261 2.30 8.91 -3.65
CA LEU A 261 3.41 9.27 -2.75
C LEU A 261 3.63 8.20 -1.67
N GLY A 262 2.56 7.63 -1.10
CA GLY A 262 2.65 6.49 -0.20
C GLY A 262 3.35 5.29 -0.83
N GLY A 263 2.97 4.93 -2.06
CA GLY A 263 3.61 3.87 -2.83
C GLY A 263 5.09 4.10 -3.12
N ILE A 264 5.48 5.35 -3.41
CA ILE A 264 6.89 5.75 -3.58
C ILE A 264 7.65 5.57 -2.26
N VAL A 265 7.08 6.06 -1.16
CA VAL A 265 7.72 6.08 0.16
C VAL A 265 7.95 4.65 0.67
N ILE A 266 6.99 3.73 0.51
CA ILE A 266 7.19 2.32 0.88
C ILE A 266 8.17 1.61 -0.05
N GLY A 267 8.30 2.07 -1.30
CA GLY A 267 9.27 1.54 -2.26
C GLY A 267 10.71 1.92 -1.97
N TYR A 268 10.94 2.88 -1.06
CA TYR A 268 12.29 3.25 -0.67
C TYR A 268 12.95 2.09 0.08
N PRO A 269 14.06 1.56 -0.47
CA PRO A 269 14.71 0.40 0.11
C PRO A 269 15.03 0.71 1.57
N TRP A 270 14.53 -0.18 2.42
CA TRP A 270 14.78 -0.23 3.86
C TRP A 270 14.03 0.80 4.70
N ILE A 271 13.06 1.53 4.15
CA ILE A 271 11.97 2.11 4.96
C ILE A 271 10.94 1.00 5.27
N GLY A 272 11.39 -0.06 5.95
CA GLY A 272 10.51 -1.04 6.60
C GLY A 272 9.91 -2.18 5.79
N GLY A 273 10.07 -2.28 4.47
CA GLY A 273 9.20 -3.21 3.72
C GLY A 273 7.75 -2.70 3.74
N PRO A 274 6.72 -3.54 3.51
CA PRO A 274 5.36 -3.04 3.27
C PRO A 274 4.74 -2.15 4.37
N ALA A 275 5.27 -2.14 5.61
CA ALA A 275 5.40 -0.99 6.52
C ALA A 275 6.02 -1.50 7.85
N ILE A 276 5.82 -0.82 8.99
CA ILE A 276 6.31 -1.29 10.30
C ILE A 276 5.23 -2.08 11.05
N LEU A 277 5.08 -1.87 12.36
CA LEU A 277 4.16 -2.63 13.21
C LEU A 277 2.69 -2.54 12.76
N GLY A 278 2.27 -1.41 12.16
CA GLY A 278 0.88 -1.22 11.74
C GLY A 278 0.47 -2.18 10.63
N HIS A 279 1.21 -2.19 9.51
CA HIS A 279 0.94 -3.14 8.42
C HIS A 279 1.19 -4.59 8.84
N CYS A 280 2.20 -4.85 9.66
CA CYS A 280 2.48 -6.19 10.19
C CYS A 280 1.24 -6.79 10.88
N ILE A 281 0.59 -6.01 11.75
CA ILE A 281 -0.65 -6.38 12.43
C ILE A 281 -1.84 -6.40 11.46
N ALA A 282 -2.01 -5.38 10.62
CA ALA A 282 -3.15 -5.26 9.72
C ALA A 282 -3.23 -6.42 8.71
N GLU A 283 -2.11 -6.80 8.11
CA GLU A 283 -2.03 -7.95 7.21
C GLU A 283 -2.21 -9.30 7.91
N ALA A 284 -1.84 -9.41 9.19
CA ALA A 284 -2.09 -10.62 9.96
C ALA A 284 -3.57 -10.73 10.38
N ALA A 285 -4.20 -9.60 10.70
CA ALA A 285 -5.59 -9.53 11.10
C ALA A 285 -6.55 -9.78 9.93
N GLY A 286 -6.22 -9.30 8.73
CA GLY A 286 -7.10 -9.36 7.55
C GLY A 286 -7.57 -10.78 7.20
N PRO A 287 -6.67 -11.73 6.86
CA PRO A 287 -7.04 -13.11 6.55
C PRO A 287 -7.66 -13.88 7.72
N ARG A 288 -7.30 -13.53 8.96
CA ARG A 288 -7.77 -14.23 10.17
C ARG A 288 -9.20 -13.84 10.55
N TRP A 289 -9.55 -12.56 10.45
CA TRP A 289 -10.85 -12.02 10.89
C TRP A 289 -11.68 -11.40 9.76
N ASN A 290 -11.25 -11.56 8.51
CA ASN A 290 -11.91 -11.03 7.31
C ASN A 290 -12.13 -9.51 7.36
N ILE A 291 -11.14 -8.78 7.91
CA ILE A 291 -11.12 -7.31 7.95
C ILE A 291 -10.43 -6.82 6.67
N PRO A 292 -11.07 -5.96 5.85
CA PRO A 292 -10.44 -5.41 4.65
C PRO A 292 -9.13 -4.68 4.98
N HIS A 293 -8.08 -4.91 4.20
CA HIS A 293 -6.72 -4.45 4.48
C HIS A 293 -6.63 -2.98 4.90
N GLY A 294 -7.13 -2.05 4.07
CA GLY A 294 -7.03 -0.62 4.38
C GLY A 294 -7.82 -0.21 5.62
N ALA A 295 -8.93 -0.89 5.93
CA ALA A 295 -9.66 -0.67 7.18
C ALA A 295 -8.88 -1.21 8.39
N ALA A 296 -8.20 -2.35 8.25
CA ALA A 296 -7.29 -2.86 9.27
C ALA A 296 -6.09 -1.91 9.49
N CYS A 297 -5.49 -1.38 8.42
CA CYS A 297 -4.43 -0.36 8.50
C CYS A 297 -4.91 0.86 9.29
N GLY A 298 -6.10 1.37 8.98
CA GLY A 298 -6.71 2.48 9.69
C GLY A 298 -6.97 2.21 11.17
N LEU A 299 -7.59 1.06 11.48
CA LEU A 299 -7.87 0.61 12.84
C LEU A 299 -6.61 0.60 13.70
N VAL A 300 -5.53 0.00 13.18
CA VAL A 300 -4.29 -0.25 13.93
C VAL A 300 -3.46 1.03 14.14
N LEU A 301 -3.51 1.95 13.18
CA LEU A 301 -2.66 3.15 13.14
C LEU A 301 -2.65 3.99 14.42
N PRO A 302 -3.78 4.41 15.02
CA PRO A 302 -3.73 5.24 16.24
C PRO A 302 -3.08 4.49 17.42
N TYR A 303 -3.30 3.18 17.53
CA TYR A 303 -2.74 2.37 18.63
C TYR A 303 -1.23 2.15 18.48
N ILE A 304 -0.73 1.94 17.25
CA ILE A 304 0.72 1.80 17.04
C ILE A 304 1.46 3.13 17.19
N LEU A 305 0.78 4.25 16.93
CA LEU A 305 1.35 5.57 17.21
C LEU A 305 1.49 5.79 18.70
N GLU A 306 0.47 5.47 19.49
CA GLU A 306 0.53 5.52 20.94
C GLU A 306 1.62 4.58 21.50
N PHE A 307 1.70 3.36 20.97
CA PHE A 307 2.74 2.39 21.33
C PHE A 307 4.15 2.94 21.05
N ASN A 308 4.38 3.53 19.88
CA ASN A 308 5.69 4.05 19.47
C ASN A 308 5.98 5.47 20.03
N LEU A 309 5.00 6.17 20.58
CA LEU A 309 5.09 7.55 21.07
C LEU A 309 6.31 7.82 21.96
N PRO A 310 6.69 6.95 22.93
CA PRO A 310 7.87 7.19 23.75
C PRO A 310 9.20 7.20 22.98
N ALA A 311 9.26 6.57 21.81
CA ALA A 311 10.47 6.42 21.01
C ALA A 311 10.60 7.46 19.88
N CYS A 312 9.50 8.07 19.42
CA CYS A 312 9.49 8.96 18.25
C CYS A 312 8.58 10.19 18.39
N VAL A 313 8.42 10.73 19.60
CA VAL A 313 7.49 11.84 19.93
C VAL A 313 7.61 13.03 18.95
N GLU A 314 8.82 13.45 18.62
CA GLU A 314 9.06 14.61 17.74
C GLU A 314 8.57 14.36 16.32
N LYS A 315 8.74 13.13 15.81
CA LYS A 315 8.26 12.76 14.47
C LYS A 315 6.73 12.73 14.42
N ILE A 316 6.09 12.20 15.46
CA ILE A 316 4.62 12.18 15.53
C ILE A 316 4.08 13.61 15.69
N ALA A 317 4.74 14.47 16.49
CA ALA A 317 4.35 15.87 16.66
C ALA A 317 4.41 16.68 15.34
N ARG A 318 5.35 16.36 14.44
CA ARG A 318 5.40 16.97 13.10
C ARG A 318 4.15 16.69 12.26
N ILE A 319 3.49 15.55 12.48
CA ILE A 319 2.25 15.20 11.78
C ILE A 319 1.14 16.20 12.10
N ALA A 320 1.10 16.75 13.32
CA ALA A 320 0.06 17.68 13.75
C ALA A 320 -0.01 18.93 12.87
N HIS A 321 1.17 19.44 12.48
CA HIS A 321 1.28 20.62 11.64
C HIS A 321 0.72 20.37 10.23
N VAL A 322 1.05 19.23 9.63
CA VAL A 322 0.54 18.89 8.29
C VAL A 322 -0.91 18.40 8.30
N ALA A 323 -1.39 17.89 9.43
CA ALA A 323 -2.80 17.60 9.65
C ALA A 323 -3.65 18.86 9.82
N GLY A 324 -3.03 20.06 9.89
CA GLY A 324 -3.73 21.33 10.05
C GLY A 324 -4.25 21.58 11.47
N LEU A 325 -3.70 20.89 12.47
CA LEU A 325 -4.10 21.05 13.87
C LEU A 325 -3.44 22.29 14.48
N ASP A 326 -4.21 23.05 15.26
CA ASP A 326 -3.66 24.13 16.08
C ASP A 326 -2.96 23.55 17.30
N VAL A 327 -1.64 23.47 17.22
CA VAL A 327 -0.77 22.95 18.28
C VAL A 327 0.16 24.03 18.83
N TYR A 328 -0.15 25.31 18.59
CA TYR A 328 0.67 26.41 19.11
C TYR A 328 0.70 26.38 20.64
N GLY A 329 1.91 26.42 21.21
CA GLY A 329 2.12 26.39 22.65
C GLY A 329 1.96 25.02 23.32
N LEU A 330 1.61 23.96 22.57
CA LEU A 330 1.59 22.59 23.08
C LEU A 330 3.01 22.01 23.14
N SER A 331 3.25 21.13 24.11
CA SER A 331 4.44 20.29 24.12
C SER A 331 4.42 19.28 22.94
N PRO A 332 5.57 18.75 22.51
CA PRO A 332 5.62 17.72 21.46
C PRO A 332 4.73 16.50 21.77
N ARG A 333 4.63 16.11 23.05
CA ARG A 333 3.77 15.00 23.48
C ARG A 333 2.28 15.32 23.33
N GLU A 334 1.85 16.51 23.70
CA GLU A 334 0.46 16.96 23.53
C GLU A 334 0.10 17.07 22.04
N ALA A 335 0.99 17.64 21.22
CA ALA A 335 0.80 17.71 19.77
C ALA A 335 0.71 16.31 19.13
N ALA A 336 1.55 15.36 19.56
CA ALA A 336 1.49 14.00 19.09
C ALA A 336 0.19 13.28 19.49
N ASN A 337 -0.30 13.48 20.72
CA ASN A 337 -1.59 12.96 21.15
C ASN A 337 -2.75 13.57 20.35
N ALA A 338 -2.69 14.86 20.01
CA ALA A 338 -3.70 15.51 19.17
C ALA A 338 -3.84 14.84 17.80
N VAL A 339 -2.72 14.43 17.17
CA VAL A 339 -2.73 13.66 15.91
C VAL A 339 -3.40 12.32 16.08
N ILE A 340 -3.08 11.59 17.15
CA ILE A 340 -3.66 10.27 17.41
C ILE A 340 -5.19 10.40 17.53
N CYS A 341 -5.67 11.39 18.29
CA CYS A 341 -7.10 11.69 18.38
C CYS A 341 -7.72 12.08 17.03
N GLU A 342 -7.01 12.87 16.22
CA GLU A 342 -7.50 13.28 14.91
C GLU A 342 -7.61 12.12 13.91
N ILE A 343 -6.73 11.11 13.99
CA ILE A 343 -6.84 9.88 13.21
C ILE A 343 -8.09 9.10 13.61
N VAL A 344 -8.45 9.07 14.90
CA VAL A 344 -9.69 8.45 15.39
C VAL A 344 -10.92 9.20 14.88
N ASN A 345 -10.88 10.54 14.89
CA ASN A 345 -11.94 11.36 14.31
C ASN A 345 -12.08 11.06 12.81
N LEU A 346 -10.98 11.00 12.07
CA LEU A 346 -10.99 10.68 10.65
C LEU A 346 -11.60 9.29 10.38
N LEU A 347 -11.29 8.26 11.18
CA LEU A 347 -11.93 6.96 11.10
C LEU A 347 -13.45 7.06 11.30
N ARG A 348 -13.90 7.76 12.34
CA ARG A 348 -15.33 7.94 12.65
C ARG A 348 -16.06 8.72 11.57
N ASP A 349 -15.47 9.80 11.07
CA ASP A 349 -16.05 10.65 10.03
C ASP A 349 -16.24 9.86 8.71
N MET A 350 -15.40 8.86 8.46
CA MET A 350 -15.52 7.95 7.32
C MET A 350 -16.25 6.63 7.65
N GLU A 351 -16.91 6.56 8.81
CA GLU A 351 -17.71 5.43 9.29
C GLU A 351 -16.94 4.10 9.36
N LEU A 352 -15.65 4.16 9.71
CA LEU A 352 -14.81 2.99 9.96
C LEU A 352 -14.84 2.62 11.46
N PRO A 353 -15.00 1.33 11.80
CA PRO A 353 -14.92 0.90 13.19
C PRO A 353 -13.54 1.13 13.80
N ILE A 354 -13.50 1.54 15.07
CA ILE A 354 -12.27 1.99 15.74
C ILE A 354 -11.71 0.97 16.74
N SER A 355 -12.37 -0.18 16.91
CA SER A 355 -11.94 -1.23 17.85
C SER A 355 -12.11 -2.63 17.25
N LEU A 356 -11.28 -3.61 17.67
CA LEU A 356 -11.46 -5.01 17.23
C LEU A 356 -12.80 -5.58 17.71
N LYS A 357 -13.34 -5.07 18.82
CA LYS A 357 -14.65 -5.46 19.34
C LYS A 357 -15.78 -5.07 18.39
N GLU A 358 -15.75 -3.88 17.78
CA GLU A 358 -16.71 -3.48 16.75
C GLU A 358 -16.60 -4.32 15.48
N TRP A 359 -15.40 -4.83 15.17
CA TRP A 359 -15.16 -5.79 14.09
C TRP A 359 -15.58 -7.23 14.43
N GLY A 360 -16.08 -7.49 15.65
CA GLY A 360 -16.55 -8.82 16.05
C GLY A 360 -15.44 -9.82 16.35
N VAL A 361 -14.20 -9.35 16.57
CA VAL A 361 -13.06 -10.22 16.90
C VAL A 361 -13.30 -10.89 18.26
N PRO A 362 -13.03 -12.19 18.44
CA PRO A 362 -13.15 -12.84 19.75
C PRO A 362 -11.99 -12.44 20.69
N LYS A 363 -12.29 -11.87 21.85
CA LYS A 363 -11.27 -11.47 22.86
C LYS A 363 -10.31 -12.60 23.24
N LYS A 364 -10.80 -13.84 23.24
CA LYS A 364 -10.01 -15.04 23.56
C LYS A 364 -8.87 -15.33 22.58
N GLU A 365 -8.90 -14.78 21.37
CA GLU A 365 -7.87 -14.98 20.35
C GLU A 365 -6.70 -14.00 20.48
N LEU A 366 -6.85 -12.91 21.26
CA LEU A 366 -5.81 -11.87 21.36
C LEU A 366 -4.46 -12.40 21.89
N PRO A 367 -4.40 -13.28 22.91
CA PRO A 367 -3.11 -13.81 23.38
C PRO A 367 -2.36 -14.59 22.31
N GLU A 368 -3.05 -15.47 21.57
CA GLU A 368 -2.47 -16.26 20.48
C GLU A 368 -2.02 -15.36 19.34
N PHE A 369 -2.82 -14.35 18.98
CA PHE A 369 -2.48 -13.40 17.95
C PHE A 369 -1.26 -12.54 18.33
N ALA A 370 -1.17 -12.08 19.58
CA ALA A 370 0.00 -11.35 20.08
C ALA A 370 1.27 -12.22 20.03
N GLU A 371 1.18 -13.51 20.41
CA GLU A 371 2.30 -14.44 20.27
C GLU A 371 2.71 -14.63 18.82
N TYR A 372 1.76 -14.77 17.90
CA TYR A 372 2.04 -14.87 16.47
C TYR A 372 2.78 -13.63 15.93
N ILE A 373 2.37 -12.43 16.33
CA ILE A 373 3.06 -11.19 15.95
C ILE A 373 4.51 -11.17 16.46
N VAL A 374 4.72 -11.51 17.73
CA VAL A 374 6.03 -11.45 18.38
C VAL A 374 6.95 -12.61 17.95
N ASN A 375 6.45 -13.82 17.76
CA ASN A 375 7.32 -14.96 17.53
C ASN A 375 7.62 -15.17 16.05
N GLU A 376 6.76 -14.69 15.14
CA GLU A 376 6.87 -14.98 13.71
C GLU A 376 6.86 -13.70 12.87
N ARG A 377 5.75 -12.95 12.87
CA ARG A 377 5.54 -11.86 11.91
C ARG A 377 6.56 -10.73 12.03
N GLN A 378 6.98 -10.40 13.26
CA GLN A 378 7.95 -9.32 13.45
C GLN A 378 9.28 -9.57 12.72
N TYR A 379 9.68 -10.83 12.53
CA TYR A 379 10.93 -11.18 11.86
C TYR A 379 10.80 -11.14 10.34
N ILE A 380 9.65 -11.54 9.80
CA ILE A 380 9.33 -11.40 8.37
C ILE A 380 9.35 -9.91 7.97
N TYR A 381 8.81 -9.06 8.84
CA TYR A 381 8.78 -7.60 8.65
C TYR A 381 10.08 -6.88 9.06
N GLY A 382 11.06 -7.58 9.66
CA GLY A 382 12.27 -6.94 10.18
C GLY A 382 11.99 -5.85 11.24
N LEU A 383 10.89 -5.94 12.00
CA LEU A 383 10.50 -4.93 12.99
C LEU A 383 11.59 -4.62 14.03
N PRO A 384 12.45 -5.56 14.49
CA PRO A 384 13.57 -5.24 15.36
C PRO A 384 14.53 -4.18 14.79
N THR A 385 14.57 -4.04 13.46
CA THR A 385 15.36 -3.03 12.76
C THR A 385 14.56 -1.76 12.51
N PHE A 386 13.31 -1.87 12.03
CA PHE A 386 12.57 -0.72 11.48
C PHE A 386 11.57 -0.06 12.45
N ASN A 387 11.00 -0.81 13.40
CA ASN A 387 10.03 -0.26 14.32
C ASN A 387 10.75 0.49 15.47
N PRO A 388 10.36 1.73 15.80
CA PRO A 388 11.05 2.55 16.81
C PRO A 388 11.11 1.93 18.20
N ARG A 389 10.09 1.16 18.56
CA ARG A 389 9.98 0.51 19.87
C ARG A 389 10.02 -1.00 19.73
N LYS A 390 10.86 -1.66 20.51
CA LYS A 390 10.96 -3.12 20.53
C LYS A 390 9.68 -3.77 21.08
N LEU A 391 9.24 -4.83 20.42
CA LEU A 391 8.12 -5.65 20.88
C LEU A 391 8.56 -6.64 21.98
N THR A 392 7.71 -6.82 22.97
CA THR A 392 7.72 -7.94 23.92
C THR A 392 6.33 -8.58 23.92
N LYS A 393 6.21 -9.80 24.46
CA LYS A 393 4.91 -10.46 24.57
C LYS A 393 3.94 -9.62 25.41
N GLU A 394 4.41 -9.04 26.50
CA GLU A 394 3.62 -8.24 27.43
C GLU A 394 3.12 -6.95 26.77
N ASN A 395 4.02 -6.20 26.12
CA ASN A 395 3.65 -4.92 25.53
C ASN A 395 2.79 -5.08 24.26
N THR A 396 2.95 -6.19 23.53
CA THR A 396 2.16 -6.49 22.34
C THR A 396 0.77 -6.94 22.75
N LEU A 397 0.63 -7.78 23.78
CA LEU A 397 -0.68 -8.15 24.32
C LEU A 397 -1.44 -6.92 24.83
N ALA A 398 -0.79 -6.04 25.60
CA ALA A 398 -1.40 -4.80 26.08
C ALA A 398 -1.87 -3.90 24.93
N LEU A 399 -1.09 -3.80 23.84
CA LEU A 399 -1.49 -3.11 22.61
C LEU A 399 -2.77 -3.73 22.02
N MET A 400 -2.83 -5.07 21.89
CA MET A 400 -4.01 -5.76 21.35
C MET A 400 -5.26 -5.58 22.24
N GLU A 401 -5.09 -5.57 23.56
CA GLU A 401 -6.19 -5.35 24.51
C GLU A 401 -6.75 -3.94 24.41
N ARG A 402 -5.90 -2.92 24.28
CA ARG A 402 -6.32 -1.53 24.05
C ARG A 402 -7.06 -1.38 22.72
N MET A 403 -6.50 -1.98 21.67
CA MET A 403 -7.11 -2.01 20.34
C MET A 403 -8.45 -2.77 20.32
N TYR A 404 -8.61 -3.76 21.20
CA TYR A 404 -9.87 -4.48 21.38
C TYR A 404 -10.94 -3.61 22.05
N GLU A 405 -10.59 -2.93 23.15
CA GLU A 405 -11.55 -2.14 23.91
C GLU A 405 -11.82 -0.74 23.31
N GLY A 406 -11.03 -0.29 22.33
CA GLY A 406 -11.20 1.04 21.75
C GLY A 406 -10.52 2.16 22.55
N ILE A 407 -9.54 1.84 23.39
CA ILE A 407 -8.95 2.78 24.35
C ILE A 407 -7.71 3.44 23.75
N ILE A 408 -7.75 4.76 23.61
CA ILE A 408 -6.71 5.60 23.02
C ILE A 408 -6.42 6.77 23.98
N GLY A 409 -5.15 6.95 24.36
CA GLY A 409 -4.70 7.88 25.42
C GLY A 409 -4.59 7.26 26.81
#